data_AF-A0A2V5VJK3-F1
#
_entry.id   AF-A0A2V5VJK3-F1
#
_cell.length_a   1.000
_cell.length_b   1.000
_cell.length_c   1.000
_cell.angle_alpha   90.00
_cell.angle_beta   90.00
_cell.angle_gamma   90.00
#
_symmetry.space_group_name_H-M   'P 1'
#
loop_
_entity.id
_entity.type
_entity.pdbx_description
1 polymer ?
#
loop_
_entity_poly.entity_id
_entity_poly.type
_entity_poly.pdbx_seq_one_letter_code
_entity_poly.pdbx_strand_id
1 'polypeptide(L)'
;MDTETLARVKQVLYVSGIGGQIDSGVWEKLDAEKRQEGFDHTFLWLSPGHVVLGNMWSSTDRKGRSKYPMVVCVDGEAVTAGFLTVKAKADLEGLREACKASTSSTQVTAEWDAAQKRLRARLRDPAHPSTGPWPSIEARRRFLERREFGPERLGLLRVLHELTSAAGPSAAGHGSRPATIVGGRSHHFRAPLGCESGNEAFLLWTAFLECILSRTVPLWLIARGGVNWLDVLIGEPASDYFFCLQASPKALPLATEIPYELSPDLKARLQELEAKFLFMDTSKTARSETSLGRRAAVPSGRTASEAGKTGYPRRKEKRGVFIGVGALLLIAAAASVWWFSGSHSSISDSEPGAQNPTNDPQRQLILARSAQEKK
;
A
#
# COMPACT_ATOMS: atom_id res chain seq x y z
N MET A 1 1.62 5.54 -18.99
CA MET A 1 1.82 5.67 -17.53
C MET A 1 1.79 7.15 -17.28
N ASP A 2 0.69 7.61 -16.72
CA ASP A 2 0.25 8.99 -16.91
C ASP A 2 0.74 9.91 -15.77
N THR A 3 1.20 9.34 -14.65
CA THR A 3 1.74 10.08 -13.50
C THR A 3 2.98 9.40 -12.91
N GLU A 4 3.84 10.17 -12.25
CA GLU A 4 5.02 9.68 -11.53
C GLU A 4 4.61 8.73 -10.38
N THR A 5 3.51 9.03 -9.69
CA THR A 5 2.93 8.17 -8.65
C THR A 5 2.58 6.79 -9.19
N LEU A 6 1.96 6.70 -10.37
CA LEU A 6 1.63 5.42 -11.00
C LEU A 6 2.88 4.67 -11.48
N ALA A 7 3.91 5.38 -11.95
CA ALA A 7 5.21 4.79 -12.25
C ALA A 7 5.89 4.22 -11.00
N ARG A 8 5.71 4.89 -9.85
CA ARG A 8 6.19 4.41 -8.56
C ARG A 8 5.43 3.18 -8.07
N VAL A 9 4.10 3.15 -8.20
CA VAL A 9 3.28 1.95 -7.93
C VAL A 9 3.79 0.78 -8.74
N LYS A 10 4.01 0.97 -10.05
CA LYS A 10 4.60 -0.06 -10.91
C LYS A 10 5.90 -0.60 -10.37
N GLN A 11 6.83 0.30 -10.05
CA GLN A 11 8.15 -0.10 -9.63
C GLN A 11 8.09 -0.88 -8.33
N VAL A 12 7.37 -0.38 -7.33
CA VAL A 12 7.30 -0.97 -5.98
C VAL A 12 6.46 -2.25 -5.98
N LEU A 13 5.22 -2.19 -6.45
CA LEU A 13 4.28 -3.32 -6.38
C LEU A 13 4.60 -4.40 -7.40
N TYR A 14 4.81 -4.03 -8.66
CA TYR A 14 4.81 -4.97 -9.77
C TYR A 14 6.21 -5.49 -10.10
N VAL A 15 7.16 -4.57 -10.31
CA VAL A 15 8.52 -4.92 -10.74
C VAL A 15 9.32 -5.48 -9.56
N SER A 16 9.48 -4.71 -8.49
CA SER A 16 10.29 -5.12 -7.34
C SER A 16 9.53 -6.05 -6.39
N GLY A 17 8.24 -5.80 -6.13
CA GLY A 17 7.43 -6.63 -5.24
C GLY A 17 7.09 -7.99 -5.85
N ILE A 18 6.05 -8.03 -6.69
CA ILE A 18 5.55 -9.28 -7.30
C ILE A 18 6.62 -9.96 -8.14
N GLY A 19 7.33 -9.22 -9.01
CA GLY A 19 8.42 -9.77 -9.82
C GLY A 19 9.51 -10.39 -8.96
N GLY A 20 9.94 -9.70 -7.89
CA GLY A 20 10.93 -10.23 -6.94
C GLY A 20 10.49 -11.52 -6.26
N GLN A 21 9.22 -11.63 -5.85
CA GLN A 21 8.68 -12.87 -5.25
C GLN A 21 8.61 -14.03 -6.24
N ILE A 22 8.24 -13.76 -7.50
CA ILE A 22 8.18 -14.76 -8.56
C ILE A 22 9.59 -15.24 -8.92
N ASP A 23 10.54 -14.33 -9.10
CA ASP A 23 11.90 -14.65 -9.54
C ASP A 23 12.67 -15.45 -8.48
N SER A 24 12.42 -15.17 -7.20
CA SER A 24 12.98 -15.94 -6.08
C SER A 24 12.25 -17.27 -5.82
N GLY A 25 11.08 -17.47 -6.43
CA GLY A 25 10.25 -18.68 -6.35
C GLY A 25 9.75 -18.97 -4.94
N VAL A 26 9.57 -17.94 -4.09
CA VAL A 26 9.25 -18.15 -2.67
C VAL A 26 7.86 -18.75 -2.49
N TRP A 27 6.90 -18.38 -3.34
CA TRP A 27 5.55 -18.92 -3.27
C TRP A 27 5.49 -20.38 -3.71
N GLU A 28 6.23 -20.76 -4.75
CA GLU A 28 6.33 -22.16 -5.21
C GLU A 28 6.99 -23.09 -4.19
N LYS A 29 7.79 -22.55 -3.26
CA LYS A 29 8.42 -23.30 -2.16
C LYS A 29 7.49 -23.50 -0.96
N LEU A 30 6.32 -22.88 -0.92
CA LEU A 30 5.36 -23.06 0.16
C LEU A 30 4.60 -24.38 0.02
N ASP A 31 4.43 -25.05 1.15
CA ASP A 31 3.48 -26.17 1.27
C ASP A 31 2.08 -25.73 0.85
N ALA A 32 1.28 -26.65 0.32
CA ALA A 32 -0.07 -26.35 -0.19
C ALA A 32 -0.96 -25.62 0.84
N GLU A 33 -0.85 -25.94 2.12
CA GLU A 33 -1.64 -25.31 3.19
C GLU A 33 -1.15 -23.89 3.56
N LYS A 34 0.11 -23.61 3.28
CA LYS A 34 0.78 -22.31 3.52
C LYS A 34 0.58 -21.36 2.34
N ARG A 35 0.21 -21.89 1.17
CA ARG A 35 0.04 -21.13 -0.07
C ARG A 35 -1.43 -20.83 -0.36
N GLN A 36 -1.73 -19.60 -0.73
CA GLN A 36 -2.98 -19.21 -1.39
C GLN A 36 -2.70 -18.90 -2.84
N GLU A 37 -2.97 -19.86 -3.72
CA GLU A 37 -2.64 -19.75 -5.13
C GLU A 37 -3.39 -18.60 -5.82
N GLY A 38 -2.69 -17.92 -6.73
CA GLY A 38 -3.26 -16.85 -7.55
C GLY A 38 -3.51 -15.55 -6.79
N PHE A 39 -4.22 -14.64 -7.45
CA PHE A 39 -4.46 -13.29 -6.99
C PHE A 39 -5.93 -12.91 -7.15
N ASP A 40 -6.47 -12.26 -6.13
CA ASP A 40 -7.78 -11.61 -6.13
C ASP A 40 -7.76 -10.53 -5.06
N HIS A 41 -7.00 -9.45 -5.29
CA HIS A 41 -6.71 -8.45 -4.26
C HIS A 41 -7.28 -7.08 -4.63
N THR A 42 -7.69 -6.35 -3.61
CA THR A 42 -7.86 -4.90 -3.65
C THR A 42 -6.81 -4.28 -2.75
N PHE A 43 -6.21 -3.17 -3.16
CA PHE A 43 -5.26 -2.45 -2.33
C PHE A 43 -5.55 -0.96 -2.31
N LEU A 44 -5.28 -0.34 -1.16
CA LEU A 44 -5.26 1.10 -0.95
C LEU A 44 -3.84 1.49 -0.56
N TRP A 45 -3.26 2.45 -1.26
CA TRP A 45 -1.99 3.05 -0.89
C TRP A 45 -2.18 4.54 -0.59
N LEU A 46 -1.84 4.91 0.64
CA LEU A 46 -1.84 6.28 1.13
C LEU A 46 -0.41 6.78 1.10
N SER A 47 -0.20 7.90 0.43
CA SER A 47 1.10 8.58 0.30
C SER A 47 0.88 10.09 0.47
N PRO A 48 1.88 10.88 0.85
CA PRO A 48 1.69 12.31 1.03
C PRO A 48 1.11 12.98 -0.22
N GLY A 49 -0.14 13.44 -0.11
CA GLY A 49 -0.87 14.10 -1.20
C GLY A 49 -1.51 13.19 -2.24
N HIS A 50 -1.30 11.87 -2.16
CA HIS A 50 -1.83 10.90 -3.11
C HIS A 50 -2.55 9.76 -2.40
N VAL A 51 -3.67 9.34 -2.97
CA VAL A 51 -4.31 8.08 -2.61
C VAL A 51 -4.41 7.23 -3.87
N VAL A 52 -3.94 5.99 -3.81
CA VAL A 52 -4.05 5.04 -4.90
C VAL A 52 -4.96 3.90 -4.49
N LEU A 53 -5.98 3.60 -5.29
CA LEU A 53 -6.84 2.42 -5.13
C LEU A 53 -6.66 1.51 -6.34
N GLY A 54 -6.52 0.20 -6.13
CA GLY A 54 -6.36 -0.73 -7.25
C GLY A 54 -6.90 -2.13 -7.00
N ASN A 55 -7.15 -2.83 -8.10
CA ASN A 55 -7.49 -4.25 -8.14
C ASN A 55 -6.38 -5.04 -8.82
N MET A 56 -6.20 -6.27 -8.35
CA MET A 56 -5.21 -7.22 -8.83
C MET A 56 -5.85 -8.60 -8.95
N TRP A 57 -5.63 -9.29 -10.07
CA TRP A 57 -6.16 -10.64 -10.27
C TRP A 57 -5.23 -11.51 -11.09
N SER A 58 -5.33 -12.83 -10.92
CA SER A 58 -4.61 -13.79 -11.76
C SER A 58 -4.95 -13.55 -13.23
N SER A 59 -3.93 -13.51 -14.08
CA SER A 59 -4.07 -13.29 -15.50
C SER A 59 -3.11 -14.19 -16.26
N THR A 60 -3.36 -14.36 -17.55
CA THR A 60 -2.55 -15.18 -18.45
C THR A 60 -2.20 -14.34 -19.67
N ASP A 61 -0.93 -14.34 -20.05
CA ASP A 61 -0.51 -13.64 -21.26
C ASP A 61 -0.78 -14.45 -22.55
N ARG A 62 -0.50 -13.86 -23.72
CA ARG A 62 -0.70 -14.53 -25.02
C ARG A 62 0.15 -15.81 -25.21
N LYS A 63 1.17 -16.02 -24.38
CA LYS A 63 2.02 -17.22 -24.41
C LYS A 63 1.56 -18.28 -23.41
N GLY A 64 0.43 -18.07 -22.72
CA GLY A 64 -0.08 -18.99 -21.72
C GLY A 64 0.62 -18.87 -20.35
N ARG A 65 1.48 -17.86 -20.14
CA ARG A 65 2.16 -17.67 -18.86
C ARG A 65 1.20 -17.01 -17.87
N SER A 66 1.02 -17.63 -16.70
CA SER A 66 0.04 -17.22 -15.69
C SER A 66 0.64 -16.76 -14.35
N LYS A 67 1.97 -16.61 -14.29
CA LYS A 67 2.66 -16.25 -13.04
C LYS A 67 2.38 -14.82 -12.56
N TYR A 68 2.20 -13.89 -13.50
CA TYR A 68 2.03 -12.48 -13.22
C TYR A 68 0.54 -12.10 -13.20
N PRO A 69 0.07 -11.34 -12.20
CA PRO A 69 -1.29 -10.84 -12.20
C PRO A 69 -1.46 -9.67 -13.19
N MET A 70 -2.71 -9.37 -13.50
CA MET A 70 -3.08 -8.06 -14.05
C MET A 70 -3.42 -7.10 -12.90
N VAL A 71 -2.99 -5.84 -13.03
CA VAL A 71 -3.22 -4.78 -12.04
C VAL A 71 -3.79 -3.54 -12.72
N VAL A 72 -4.91 -3.04 -12.19
CA VAL A 72 -5.48 -1.74 -12.56
C VAL A 72 -5.60 -0.88 -11.32
N CYS A 73 -5.23 0.39 -11.42
CA CYS A 73 -5.32 1.31 -10.29
C CYS A 73 -5.61 2.75 -10.73
N VAL A 74 -6.12 3.53 -9.79
CA VAL A 74 -6.37 4.96 -9.93
C VAL A 74 -5.53 5.71 -8.90
N ASP A 75 -4.86 6.75 -9.35
CA ASP A 75 -4.13 7.73 -8.55
C ASP A 75 -5.00 8.98 -8.37
N GLY A 76 -5.33 9.27 -7.12
CA GLY A 76 -6.02 10.47 -6.69
C GLY A 76 -5.08 11.46 -6.03
N GLU A 77 -4.74 12.54 -6.75
CA GLU A 77 -4.02 13.66 -6.18
C GLU A 77 -4.99 14.60 -5.44
N ALA A 78 -4.67 14.92 -4.18
CA ALA A 78 -5.47 15.81 -3.34
C ALA A 78 -6.96 15.41 -3.21
N VAL A 79 -7.24 14.10 -3.18
CA VAL A 79 -8.56 13.53 -2.84
C VAL A 79 -8.43 12.64 -1.59
N THR A 80 -9.54 12.36 -0.92
CA THR A 80 -9.53 11.53 0.29
C THR A 80 -9.64 10.04 -0.03
N ALA A 81 -9.21 9.18 0.91
CA ALA A 81 -9.42 7.74 0.80
C ALA A 81 -10.90 7.39 0.65
N GLY A 82 -11.77 8.05 1.44
CA GLY A 82 -13.22 7.92 1.33
C GLY A 82 -13.77 8.24 -0.06
N PHE A 83 -13.15 9.20 -0.77
CA PHE A 83 -13.59 9.54 -2.12
C PHE A 83 -13.31 8.38 -3.08
N LEU A 84 -12.09 7.85 -3.11
CA LEU A 84 -11.73 6.79 -4.04
C LEU A 84 -12.43 5.47 -3.72
N THR A 85 -12.49 5.06 -2.45
CA THR A 85 -13.11 3.77 -2.07
C THR A 85 -14.61 3.70 -2.38
N VAL A 86 -15.30 4.85 -2.42
CA VAL A 86 -16.73 4.92 -2.75
C VAL A 86 -16.96 5.23 -4.22
N LYS A 87 -16.25 6.21 -4.78
CA LYS A 87 -16.56 6.75 -6.12
C LYS A 87 -15.79 6.07 -7.24
N ALA A 88 -14.58 5.59 -6.98
CA ALA A 88 -13.76 4.97 -8.01
C ALA A 88 -13.89 3.45 -8.06
N LYS A 89 -14.36 2.81 -6.97
CA LYS A 89 -14.46 1.36 -6.90
C LYS A 89 -15.29 0.74 -8.01
N ALA A 90 -16.53 1.20 -8.21
CA ALA A 90 -17.41 0.60 -9.22
C ALA A 90 -16.81 0.72 -10.64
N ASP A 91 -16.14 1.84 -10.91
CA ASP A 91 -15.44 2.05 -12.18
C ASP A 91 -14.20 1.14 -12.32
N LEU A 92 -13.44 0.90 -11.24
CA LEU A 92 -12.32 -0.04 -11.22
C LEU A 92 -12.78 -1.51 -11.36
N GLU A 93 -13.86 -1.89 -10.69
CA GLU A 93 -14.46 -3.23 -10.80
C GLU A 93 -15.00 -3.47 -12.21
N GLY A 94 -15.71 -2.49 -12.78
CA GLY A 94 -16.17 -2.56 -14.16
C GLY A 94 -15.00 -2.69 -15.15
N LEU A 95 -13.92 -1.92 -14.94
CA LEU A 95 -12.72 -2.02 -15.75
C LEU A 95 -12.02 -3.38 -15.60
N ARG A 96 -11.95 -3.93 -14.38
CA ARG A 96 -11.43 -5.28 -14.13
C ARG A 96 -12.20 -6.32 -14.94
N GLU A 97 -13.53 -6.32 -14.86
CA GLU A 97 -14.36 -7.29 -15.57
C GLU A 97 -14.28 -7.11 -17.09
N ALA A 98 -14.23 -5.87 -17.57
CA ALA A 98 -14.01 -5.59 -19.00
C ALA A 98 -12.63 -6.08 -19.49
N CYS A 99 -11.58 -5.90 -18.70
CA CYS A 99 -10.24 -6.41 -19.00
C CYS A 99 -10.19 -7.95 -19.00
N LYS A 100 -10.95 -8.63 -18.13
CA LYS A 100 -11.07 -10.09 -18.15
C LYS A 100 -11.82 -10.61 -19.38
N ALA A 101 -12.88 -9.91 -19.78
CA ALA A 101 -13.71 -10.29 -20.92
C ALA A 101 -13.04 -10.01 -22.28
N SER A 102 -12.03 -9.13 -22.31
CA SER A 102 -11.39 -8.71 -23.54
C SER A 102 -10.18 -9.59 -23.92
N THR A 103 -10.12 -9.95 -25.19
CA THR A 103 -8.94 -10.57 -25.83
C THR A 103 -8.17 -9.60 -26.73
N SER A 104 -8.63 -8.34 -26.83
CA SER A 104 -8.09 -7.33 -27.72
C SER A 104 -7.51 -6.13 -26.97
N SER A 105 -6.29 -5.74 -27.32
CA SER A 105 -5.67 -4.53 -26.76
C SER A 105 -6.45 -3.26 -27.13
N THR A 106 -7.11 -3.20 -28.28
CA THR A 106 -7.90 -2.03 -28.68
C THR A 106 -9.12 -1.82 -27.80
N GLN A 107 -9.81 -2.92 -27.45
CA GLN A 107 -10.96 -2.89 -26.55
C GLN A 107 -10.53 -2.54 -25.12
N VAL A 108 -9.43 -3.09 -24.63
CA VAL A 108 -8.86 -2.71 -23.32
C VAL A 108 -8.55 -1.20 -23.28
N THR A 109 -7.95 -0.65 -24.32
CA THR A 109 -7.69 0.81 -24.40
C THR A 109 -8.99 1.64 -24.47
N ALA A 110 -10.02 1.17 -25.17
CA ALA A 110 -11.30 1.88 -25.22
C ALA A 110 -11.99 1.91 -23.84
N GLU A 111 -12.01 0.78 -23.15
CA GLU A 111 -12.58 0.67 -21.79
C GLU A 111 -11.80 1.51 -20.77
N TRP A 112 -10.48 1.55 -20.94
CA TRP A 112 -9.58 2.41 -20.20
C TRP A 112 -9.94 3.90 -20.34
N ASP A 113 -10.02 4.38 -21.58
CA ASP A 113 -10.34 5.77 -21.87
C ASP A 113 -11.74 6.14 -21.36
N ALA A 114 -12.69 5.20 -21.46
CA ALA A 114 -14.04 5.38 -20.94
C ALA A 114 -14.05 5.49 -19.41
N ALA A 115 -13.33 4.62 -18.70
CA ALA A 115 -13.19 4.66 -17.25
C ALA A 115 -12.51 5.96 -16.79
N GLN A 116 -11.44 6.39 -17.47
CA GLN A 116 -10.74 7.63 -17.17
C GLN A 116 -11.66 8.85 -17.36
N LYS A 117 -12.47 8.89 -18.43
CA LYS A 117 -13.47 9.94 -18.66
C LYS A 117 -14.53 9.99 -17.54
N ARG A 118 -15.08 8.83 -17.13
CA ARG A 118 -16.07 8.74 -16.04
C ARG A 118 -15.50 9.27 -14.72
N LEU A 119 -14.31 8.82 -14.33
CA LEU A 119 -13.66 9.25 -13.08
C LEU A 119 -13.36 10.76 -13.07
N ARG A 120 -12.87 11.31 -14.18
CA ARG A 120 -12.65 12.76 -14.33
C ARG A 120 -13.94 13.56 -14.28
N ALA A 121 -15.04 13.04 -14.83
CA ALA A 121 -16.34 13.69 -14.75
C ALA A 121 -16.83 13.76 -13.29
N ARG A 122 -16.71 12.67 -12.52
CA ARG A 122 -17.10 12.62 -11.10
C ARG A 122 -16.35 13.63 -10.22
N LEU A 123 -15.07 13.89 -10.49
CA LEU A 123 -14.30 14.90 -9.77
C LEU A 123 -14.78 16.33 -9.97
N ARG A 124 -15.32 16.61 -11.15
CA ARG A 124 -15.78 17.94 -11.54
C ARG A 124 -17.20 18.20 -11.08
N ASP A 125 -17.89 17.18 -10.56
CA ASP A 125 -19.25 17.29 -10.09
C ASP A 125 -19.30 18.02 -8.74
N PRO A 126 -19.82 19.26 -8.69
CA PRO A 126 -19.90 20.02 -7.45
C PRO A 126 -20.87 19.43 -6.43
N ALA A 127 -21.79 18.54 -6.85
CA ALA A 127 -22.67 17.81 -5.94
C ALA A 127 -21.91 16.74 -5.13
N HIS A 128 -20.67 16.44 -5.52
CA HIS A 128 -19.85 15.40 -4.92
C HIS A 128 -18.47 15.95 -4.53
N PRO A 129 -18.33 16.50 -3.31
CA PRO A 129 -17.04 17.04 -2.90
C PRO A 129 -15.96 15.95 -2.96
N SER A 130 -14.72 16.35 -3.28
CA SER A 130 -13.54 15.47 -3.30
C SER A 130 -13.18 14.89 -1.93
N THR A 131 -13.97 15.23 -0.92
CA THR A 131 -14.02 14.60 0.40
C THR A 131 -15.12 13.55 0.39
N GLY A 132 -14.76 12.27 0.24
CA GLY A 132 -15.70 11.17 0.40
C GLY A 132 -16.06 10.89 1.86
N PRO A 133 -16.97 9.93 2.11
CA PRO A 133 -17.43 9.64 3.46
C PRO A 133 -16.31 9.05 4.31
N TRP A 134 -16.27 9.47 5.56
CA TRP A 134 -15.47 8.84 6.62
C TRP A 134 -16.36 7.91 7.45
N PRO A 135 -15.78 6.88 8.09
CA PRO A 135 -16.53 6.00 8.97
C PRO A 135 -17.25 6.79 10.07
N SER A 136 -18.53 6.52 10.29
CA SER A 136 -19.32 7.15 11.34
C SER A 136 -18.78 6.77 12.73
N ILE A 137 -19.16 7.52 13.77
CA ILE A 137 -18.82 7.13 15.16
C ILE A 137 -19.35 5.73 15.49
N GLU A 138 -20.51 5.36 14.94
CA GLU A 138 -21.14 4.06 15.12
C GLU A 138 -20.33 2.95 14.44
N ALA A 139 -19.89 3.15 13.19
CA ALA A 139 -19.03 2.19 12.49
C ALA A 139 -17.70 2.01 13.22
N ARG A 140 -17.09 3.10 13.71
CA ARG A 140 -15.87 3.06 14.52
C ARG A 140 -16.05 2.31 15.83
N ARG A 141 -17.19 2.49 16.52
CA ARG A 141 -17.50 1.73 17.74
C ARG A 141 -17.61 0.24 17.45
N ARG A 142 -18.38 -0.14 16.43
CA ARG A 142 -18.54 -1.55 16.02
C ARG A 142 -17.21 -2.20 15.63
N PHE A 143 -16.32 -1.43 14.98
CA PHE A 143 -14.97 -1.89 14.68
C PHE A 143 -14.21 -2.29 15.97
N LEU A 144 -14.20 -1.44 17.00
CA LEU A 144 -13.52 -1.74 18.26
C LEU A 144 -14.14 -2.94 19.01
N GLU A 145 -15.41 -3.22 18.80
CA GLU A 145 -16.17 -4.29 19.46
C GLU A 145 -16.17 -5.62 18.69
N ARG A 146 -15.43 -5.70 17.56
CA ARG A 146 -15.34 -6.92 16.76
C ARG A 146 -14.77 -8.08 17.56
N ARG A 147 -15.49 -9.21 17.54
CA ARG A 147 -15.08 -10.47 18.19
C ARG A 147 -13.72 -10.98 17.73
N GLU A 148 -13.31 -10.63 16.50
CA GLU A 148 -12.02 -11.01 15.92
C GLU A 148 -10.83 -10.41 16.68
N PHE A 149 -11.05 -9.36 17.49
CA PHE A 149 -10.03 -8.83 18.41
C PHE A 149 -9.97 -9.56 19.75
N GLY A 150 -10.80 -10.59 19.95
CA GLY A 150 -10.78 -11.41 21.15
C GLY A 150 -11.30 -10.70 22.41
N PRO A 151 -11.31 -11.41 23.55
CA PRO A 151 -11.77 -10.87 24.82
C PRO A 151 -10.89 -9.69 25.26
N GLU A 152 -11.50 -8.70 25.91
CA GLU A 152 -10.85 -7.46 26.35
C GLU A 152 -10.07 -6.73 25.24
N ARG A 153 -10.39 -7.00 23.97
CA ARG A 153 -9.69 -6.43 22.80
C ARG A 153 -8.18 -6.76 22.79
N LEU A 154 -7.81 -7.94 23.28
CA LEU A 154 -6.41 -8.41 23.31
C LEU A 154 -5.72 -8.34 21.95
N GLY A 155 -6.46 -8.61 20.86
CA GLY A 155 -5.97 -8.48 19.50
C GLY A 155 -5.55 -7.05 19.15
N LEU A 156 -6.29 -6.03 19.57
CA LEU A 156 -5.91 -4.63 19.36
C LEU A 156 -4.66 -4.25 20.16
N LEU A 157 -4.46 -4.81 21.36
CA LEU A 157 -3.23 -4.64 22.12
C LEU A 157 -2.02 -5.22 21.39
N ARG A 158 -2.17 -6.40 20.76
CA ARG A 158 -1.12 -7.03 19.94
C ARG A 158 -0.81 -6.22 18.68
N VAL A 159 -1.84 -5.70 18.01
CA VAL A 159 -1.66 -4.77 16.87
C VAL A 159 -0.93 -3.50 17.33
N LEU A 160 -1.31 -2.93 18.47
CA LEU A 160 -0.62 -1.76 19.00
C LEU A 160 0.84 -2.05 19.35
N HIS A 161 1.12 -3.24 19.92
CA HIS A 161 2.49 -3.71 20.16
C HIS A 161 3.32 -3.72 18.88
N GLU A 162 2.81 -4.35 17.80
CA GLU A 162 3.45 -4.36 16.48
C GLU A 162 3.75 -2.95 15.95
N LEU A 163 2.77 -2.05 16.04
CA LEU A 163 2.91 -0.66 15.61
C LEU A 163 3.99 0.09 16.42
N THR A 164 4.07 -0.13 17.72
CA THR A 164 5.09 0.50 18.57
C THR A 164 6.48 -0.06 18.33
N SER A 165 6.59 -1.37 18.07
CA SER A 165 7.85 -2.03 17.72
C SER A 165 8.41 -1.51 16.39
N ALA A 166 7.54 -1.18 15.43
CA ALA A 166 7.90 -0.55 14.15
C ALA A 166 8.52 0.85 14.28
N ALA A 167 8.12 1.60 15.31
CA ALA A 167 8.53 3.00 15.51
C ALA A 167 9.98 3.17 15.97
N GLY A 168 10.63 2.09 16.45
CA GLY A 168 11.98 2.10 16.99
C GLY A 168 12.10 2.82 18.35
N PRO A 169 13.27 2.71 19.03
CA PRO A 169 13.47 3.23 20.38
C PRO A 169 13.36 4.77 20.49
N SER A 170 13.55 5.51 19.39
CA SER A 170 13.46 6.98 19.41
C SER A 170 12.03 7.54 19.48
N ALA A 171 10.99 6.73 19.25
CA ALA A 171 9.61 7.12 19.47
C ALA A 171 9.17 6.98 20.94
N ALA A 172 9.96 6.28 21.77
CA ALA A 172 9.73 6.09 23.20
C ALA A 172 10.27 7.26 24.05
N GLY A 173 9.99 8.49 23.63
CA GLY A 173 10.26 9.67 24.47
C GLY A 173 9.55 9.56 25.81
N HIS A 174 10.22 9.95 26.90
CA HIS A 174 9.76 9.96 28.30
C HIS A 174 8.58 10.93 28.60
N GLY A 175 7.66 11.14 27.65
CA GLY A 175 6.53 12.05 27.79
C GLY A 175 5.20 11.33 27.82
N SER A 176 4.28 11.80 28.67
CA SER A 176 2.90 11.32 28.86
C SER A 176 1.96 11.54 27.65
N ARG A 177 2.48 11.64 26.42
CA ARG A 177 1.69 11.79 25.20
C ARG A 177 2.07 10.69 24.22
N PRO A 178 1.10 10.00 23.58
CA PRO A 178 1.40 9.06 22.51
C PRO A 178 2.15 9.80 21.40
N ALA A 179 3.43 9.47 21.21
CA ALA A 179 4.22 10.01 20.12
C ALA A 179 3.60 9.53 18.79
N THR A 180 3.23 10.47 17.92
CA THR A 180 2.89 10.13 16.54
C THR A 180 4.13 9.53 15.87
N ILE A 181 3.98 8.40 15.19
CA ILE A 181 5.08 7.74 14.49
C ILE A 181 5.38 8.56 13.23
N VAL A 182 6.48 9.31 13.23
CA VAL A 182 6.95 10.18 12.14
C VAL A 182 8.22 9.55 11.55
N GLY A 183 8.05 8.57 10.66
CA GLY A 183 9.17 7.87 10.02
C GLY A 183 9.78 6.79 10.92
N GLY A 184 9.51 5.54 10.58
CA GLY A 184 10.06 4.35 11.23
C GLY A 184 10.63 3.39 10.20
N ARG A 185 11.13 2.24 10.66
CA ARG A 185 11.45 1.12 9.77
C ARG A 185 10.18 0.71 9.03
N SER A 186 10.31 0.31 7.78
CA SER A 186 9.23 -0.37 7.09
C SER A 186 8.75 -1.53 7.95
N HIS A 187 7.44 -1.76 7.98
CA HIS A 187 6.85 -2.80 8.81
C HIS A 187 5.63 -3.40 8.13
N HIS A 188 5.43 -4.70 8.28
CA HIS A 188 4.27 -5.41 7.76
C HIS A 188 3.65 -6.27 8.85
N PHE A 189 2.32 -6.23 8.96
CA PHE A 189 1.58 -7.18 9.77
C PHE A 189 0.23 -7.49 9.11
N ARG A 190 -0.35 -8.63 9.50
CA ARG A 190 -1.68 -9.05 9.08
C ARG A 190 -2.68 -8.82 10.20
N ALA A 191 -3.85 -8.27 9.90
CA ALA A 191 -4.88 -7.99 10.89
C ALA A 191 -6.25 -8.49 10.43
N PRO A 192 -7.20 -8.73 11.35
CA PRO A 192 -8.59 -8.98 10.97
C PRO A 192 -9.14 -7.86 10.09
N LEU A 193 -10.03 -8.21 9.17
CA LEU A 193 -10.68 -7.22 8.30
C LEU A 193 -11.46 -6.18 9.13
N GLY A 194 -12.05 -6.61 10.24
CA GLY A 194 -12.70 -5.72 11.22
C GLY A 194 -14.09 -5.23 10.83
N CYS A 195 -14.64 -5.70 9.71
CA CYS A 195 -16.02 -5.45 9.27
C CYS A 195 -16.42 -6.46 8.18
N GLU A 196 -17.66 -6.37 7.70
CA GLU A 196 -18.20 -7.28 6.69
C GLU A 196 -17.87 -6.85 5.25
N SER A 197 -17.60 -5.55 5.03
CA SER A 197 -17.28 -4.99 3.71
C SER A 197 -15.81 -4.57 3.62
N GLY A 198 -15.08 -5.06 2.62
CA GLY A 198 -13.66 -4.73 2.43
C GLY A 198 -13.36 -3.23 2.26
N ASN A 199 -14.29 -2.45 1.69
CA ASN A 199 -14.06 -1.00 1.54
C ASN A 199 -14.17 -0.27 2.87
N GLU A 200 -15.15 -0.66 3.68
CA GLU A 200 -15.34 -0.10 5.00
C GLU A 200 -14.11 -0.45 5.86
N ALA A 201 -13.53 -1.64 5.66
CA ALA A 201 -12.30 -2.07 6.32
C ALA A 201 -11.16 -1.11 6.03
N PHE A 202 -10.92 -0.77 4.76
CA PHE A 202 -9.87 0.18 4.40
C PHE A 202 -10.06 1.53 5.07
N LEU A 203 -11.29 2.06 5.13
CA LEU A 203 -11.56 3.34 5.77
C LEU A 203 -11.43 3.29 7.29
N LEU A 204 -11.89 2.21 7.93
CA LEU A 204 -11.77 2.01 9.37
C LEU A 204 -10.32 1.85 9.80
N TRP A 205 -9.56 1.00 9.10
CA TRP A 205 -8.13 0.81 9.36
C TRP A 205 -7.33 2.06 9.05
N THR A 206 -7.64 2.80 7.98
CA THR A 206 -7.03 4.12 7.72
C THR A 206 -7.28 5.07 8.88
N ALA A 207 -8.54 5.25 9.28
CA ALA A 207 -8.91 6.13 10.39
C ALA A 207 -8.25 5.74 11.72
N PHE A 208 -8.12 4.44 11.98
CA PHE A 208 -7.47 3.92 13.19
C PHE A 208 -5.96 4.17 13.15
N LEU A 209 -5.30 3.82 12.05
CA LEU A 209 -3.85 3.97 11.88
C LEU A 209 -3.42 5.44 11.84
N GLU A 210 -4.24 6.35 11.31
CA GLU A 210 -3.96 7.80 11.33
C GLU A 210 -4.03 8.42 12.72
N CYS A 211 -4.63 7.74 13.70
CA CYS A 211 -4.59 8.20 15.09
C CYS A 211 -3.22 7.97 15.75
N ILE A 212 -2.33 7.19 15.12
CA ILE A 212 -1.01 6.83 15.63
C ILE A 212 0.13 7.13 14.64
N LEU A 213 -0.10 7.00 13.33
CA LEU A 213 0.86 7.27 12.27
C LEU A 213 0.75 8.70 11.76
N SER A 214 1.89 9.31 11.44
CA SER A 214 1.90 10.55 10.66
C SER A 214 1.44 10.29 9.22
N ARG A 215 0.65 11.22 8.66
CA ARG A 215 0.25 11.20 7.24
C ARG A 215 1.41 11.34 6.25
N THR A 216 2.61 11.63 6.75
CA THR A 216 3.83 11.63 5.95
C THR A 216 4.39 10.23 5.71
N VAL A 217 3.95 9.24 6.48
CA VAL A 217 4.38 7.84 6.36
C VAL A 217 3.50 7.13 5.33
N PRO A 218 4.07 6.53 4.28
CA PRO A 218 3.30 5.73 3.33
C PRO A 218 2.61 4.55 4.03
N LEU A 219 1.38 4.24 3.65
CA LEU A 219 0.59 3.16 4.22
C LEU A 219 -0.10 2.37 3.11
N TRP A 220 0.17 1.07 3.02
CA TRP A 220 -0.55 0.15 2.15
C TRP A 220 -1.49 -0.73 2.97
N LEU A 221 -2.72 -0.86 2.49
CA LEU A 221 -3.69 -1.83 2.98
C LEU A 221 -4.04 -2.75 1.81
N ILE A 222 -3.88 -4.06 1.98
CA ILE A 222 -4.10 -5.06 0.93
C ILE A 222 -5.07 -6.11 1.46
N ALA A 223 -6.21 -6.28 0.79
CA ALA A 223 -7.21 -7.29 1.14
C ALA A 223 -7.42 -8.25 -0.03
N ARG A 224 -7.56 -9.54 0.27
CA ARG A 224 -7.92 -10.56 -0.72
C ARG A 224 -9.44 -10.80 -0.73
N GLY A 225 -10.02 -11.15 -1.86
CA GLY A 225 -11.41 -11.57 -1.97
C GLY A 225 -11.66 -12.88 -1.23
N GLY A 226 -12.81 -12.99 -0.57
CA GLY A 226 -13.23 -14.21 0.13
C GLY A 226 -12.52 -14.51 1.45
N VAL A 227 -11.68 -13.61 1.95
CA VAL A 227 -11.00 -13.75 3.25
C VAL A 227 -11.41 -12.66 4.24
N ASN A 228 -11.17 -12.90 5.52
CA ASN A 228 -11.57 -12.01 6.62
C ASN A 228 -10.38 -11.31 7.31
N TRP A 229 -9.28 -11.10 6.60
CA TRP A 229 -8.11 -10.35 7.04
C TRP A 229 -7.61 -9.39 5.96
N LEU A 230 -6.75 -8.47 6.36
CA LEU A 230 -5.99 -7.62 5.45
C LEU A 230 -4.53 -7.50 5.92
N ASP A 231 -3.64 -7.23 4.97
CA ASP A 231 -2.23 -6.94 5.22
C ASP A 231 -2.02 -5.42 5.29
N VAL A 232 -1.30 -4.97 6.31
CA VAL A 232 -0.95 -3.58 6.57
C VAL A 232 0.56 -3.43 6.39
N LEU A 233 0.99 -2.59 5.44
CA LEU A 233 2.41 -2.27 5.25
C LEU A 233 2.63 -0.79 5.52
N ILE A 234 3.52 -0.47 6.44
CA ILE A 234 3.84 0.88 6.90
C ILE A 234 5.22 1.23 6.40
N GLY A 235 5.40 2.45 5.89
CA GLY A 235 6.65 2.94 5.31
C GLY A 235 6.82 2.51 3.85
N GLU A 236 8.05 2.60 3.35
CA GLU A 236 8.38 2.19 1.99
C GLU A 236 8.42 0.67 1.88
N PRO A 237 7.62 0.02 1.04
CA PRO A 237 7.60 -1.44 0.96
C PRO A 237 8.95 -1.97 0.46
N ALA A 238 9.51 -2.91 1.21
CA ALA A 238 10.56 -3.78 0.70
C ALA A 238 9.95 -4.88 -0.20
N SER A 239 10.75 -5.48 -1.07
CA SER A 239 10.29 -6.48 -2.05
C SER A 239 9.63 -7.70 -1.39
N ASP A 240 10.16 -8.13 -0.24
CA ASP A 240 9.71 -9.24 0.59
C ASP A 240 8.33 -9.04 1.22
N TYR A 241 7.87 -7.79 1.36
CA TYR A 241 6.57 -7.53 2.00
C TYR A 241 5.39 -7.99 1.15
N PHE A 242 5.59 -8.12 -0.16
CA PHE A 242 4.56 -8.65 -1.06
C PHE A 242 4.45 -10.18 -1.02
N PHE A 243 5.28 -10.87 -0.23
CA PHE A 243 5.10 -12.29 0.07
C PHE A 243 3.67 -12.61 0.52
N CYS A 244 3.02 -11.67 1.22
CA CYS A 244 1.66 -11.80 1.75
C CYS A 244 0.59 -12.13 0.69
N LEU A 245 0.81 -11.79 -0.58
CA LEU A 245 -0.17 -11.97 -1.68
C LEU A 245 -0.54 -13.43 -1.96
N GLN A 246 0.36 -14.38 -1.67
CA GLN A 246 0.06 -15.82 -1.75
C GLN A 246 0.34 -16.55 -0.44
N ALA A 247 0.53 -15.84 0.67
CA ALA A 247 0.75 -16.45 1.99
C ALA A 247 -0.58 -16.62 2.72
N SER A 248 -0.94 -17.85 3.09
CA SER A 248 -2.10 -18.14 3.94
C SER A 248 -1.82 -17.73 5.40
N PRO A 249 -2.84 -17.70 6.28
CA PRO A 249 -2.63 -17.51 7.72
C PRO A 249 -1.68 -18.54 8.36
N LYS A 250 -1.52 -19.74 7.76
CA LYS A 250 -0.54 -20.73 8.24
C LYS A 250 0.91 -20.34 7.95
N ALA A 251 1.14 -19.60 6.85
CA ALA A 251 2.46 -19.07 6.51
C ALA A 251 2.73 -17.73 7.21
N LEU A 252 1.71 -16.88 7.27
CA LEU A 252 1.77 -15.54 7.82
C LEU A 252 0.52 -15.32 8.70
N PRO A 253 0.62 -15.58 10.02
CA PRO A 253 -0.50 -15.49 10.95
C PRO A 253 -0.95 -14.04 11.18
N LEU A 254 -2.14 -13.88 11.73
CA LEU A 254 -2.61 -12.55 12.13
C LEU A 254 -1.82 -12.08 13.36
N ALA A 255 -1.50 -10.80 13.41
CA ALA A 255 -0.88 -10.17 14.59
C ALA A 255 -1.72 -10.38 15.86
N THR A 256 -3.04 -10.48 15.72
CA THR A 256 -3.97 -10.75 16.82
C THR A 256 -3.83 -12.16 17.39
N GLU A 257 -3.18 -13.09 16.69
CA GLU A 257 -3.00 -14.50 17.10
C GLU A 257 -1.61 -14.75 17.71
N ILE A 258 -0.63 -13.89 17.41
CA ILE A 258 0.74 -14.05 17.89
C ILE A 258 0.84 -13.71 19.39
N PRO A 259 1.37 -14.63 20.24
CA PRO A 259 1.39 -14.45 21.69
C PRO A 259 2.59 -13.61 22.15
N TYR A 260 2.52 -12.29 21.93
CA TYR A 260 3.52 -11.36 22.47
C TYR A 260 3.43 -11.22 23.98
N GLU A 261 4.57 -10.95 24.60
CA GLU A 261 4.63 -10.35 25.94
C GLU A 261 4.23 -8.87 25.84
N LEU A 262 3.03 -8.55 26.31
CA LEU A 262 2.48 -7.21 26.21
C LEU A 262 2.92 -6.37 27.41
N SER A 263 3.49 -5.19 27.12
CA SER A 263 3.83 -4.21 28.15
C SER A 263 2.58 -3.74 28.90
N PRO A 264 2.64 -3.56 30.23
CA PRO A 264 1.47 -3.17 31.03
C PRO A 264 0.89 -1.79 30.67
N ASP A 265 1.69 -0.89 30.11
CA ASP A 265 1.25 0.45 29.68
C ASP A 265 0.43 0.43 28.37
N LEU A 266 0.46 -0.66 27.60
CA LEU A 266 -0.29 -0.77 26.34
C LEU A 266 -1.80 -0.61 26.53
N LYS A 267 -2.34 -1.05 27.67
CA LYS A 267 -3.78 -0.90 27.98
C LYS A 267 -4.20 0.58 28.05
N ALA A 268 -3.42 1.41 28.74
CA ALA A 268 -3.68 2.84 28.83
C ALA A 268 -3.53 3.52 27.47
N ARG A 269 -2.47 3.18 26.71
CA ARG A 269 -2.27 3.71 25.36
C ARG A 269 -3.39 3.33 24.40
N LEU A 270 -3.90 2.10 24.48
CA LEU A 270 -5.03 1.65 23.67
C LEU A 270 -6.29 2.45 24.02
N GLN A 271 -6.59 2.69 25.31
CA GLN A 271 -7.75 3.50 25.71
C GLN A 271 -7.67 4.93 25.15
N GLU A 272 -6.50 5.56 25.19
CA GLU A 272 -6.29 6.88 24.59
C GLU A 272 -6.49 6.85 23.07
N LEU A 273 -5.98 5.82 22.41
CA LEU A 273 -6.12 5.62 20.96
C LEU A 273 -7.58 5.39 20.57
N GLU A 274 -8.32 4.58 21.34
CA GLU A 274 -9.76 4.33 21.17
C GLU A 274 -10.56 5.63 21.29
N ALA A 275 -10.27 6.45 22.31
CA ALA A 275 -10.92 7.75 22.47
C ALA A 275 -10.63 8.68 21.28
N LYS A 276 -9.37 8.78 20.85
CA LYS A 276 -8.99 9.55 19.65
C LYS A 276 -9.72 9.04 18.42
N PHE A 277 -9.75 7.74 18.22
CA PHE A 277 -10.40 7.10 17.08
C PHE A 277 -11.90 7.39 17.04
N LEU A 278 -12.61 7.20 18.16
CA LEU A 278 -14.06 7.44 18.27
C LEU A 278 -14.44 8.91 18.06
N PHE A 279 -13.63 9.85 18.56
CA PHE A 279 -13.91 11.28 18.54
C PHE A 279 -13.09 12.06 17.51
N MET A 280 -12.44 11.38 16.56
CA MET A 280 -11.68 12.03 15.48
C MET A 280 -12.59 12.95 14.67
N ASP A 281 -12.13 14.19 14.46
CA ASP A 281 -12.77 15.20 13.60
C ASP A 281 -12.48 14.89 12.12
N THR A 282 -13.42 14.18 11.50
CA THR A 282 -13.33 13.74 10.09
C THR A 282 -13.25 14.92 9.11
N SER A 283 -13.78 16.09 9.49
CA SER A 283 -13.76 17.29 8.64
C SER A 283 -12.37 17.92 8.59
N LYS A 284 -11.64 17.95 9.72
CA LYS A 284 -10.23 18.38 9.75
C LYS A 284 -9.33 17.40 9.01
N THR A 285 -9.55 16.11 9.20
CA THR A 285 -8.82 15.04 8.52
C THR A 285 -8.92 15.17 7.00
N ALA A 286 -10.13 15.29 6.45
CA ALA A 286 -10.35 15.44 5.01
C ALA A 286 -9.70 16.71 4.43
N ARG A 287 -9.70 17.83 5.18
CA ARG A 287 -9.01 19.07 4.77
C ARG A 287 -7.49 18.92 4.78
N SER A 288 -6.94 18.17 5.75
CA SER A 288 -5.50 17.92 5.82
C SER A 288 -5.00 17.13 4.61
N GLU A 289 -5.70 16.06 4.22
CA GLU A 289 -5.35 15.22 3.05
C GLU A 289 -5.32 16.04 1.75
N THR A 290 -6.38 16.80 1.51
CA THR A 290 -6.49 17.66 0.32
C THR A 290 -5.44 18.80 0.32
N SER A 291 -5.03 19.28 1.49
CA SER A 291 -3.99 20.33 1.62
C SER A 291 -2.56 19.83 1.41
N LEU A 292 -2.25 18.60 1.83
CA LEU A 292 -0.93 17.98 1.66
C LEU A 292 -0.60 17.81 0.18
N GLY A 293 -1.57 17.39 -0.64
CA GLY A 293 -1.42 17.34 -2.09
C GLY A 293 -1.11 18.72 -2.70
N ARG A 294 -1.79 19.77 -2.22
CA ARG A 294 -1.57 21.14 -2.72
C ARG A 294 -0.19 21.69 -2.36
N ARG A 295 0.44 21.23 -1.27
CA ARG A 295 1.81 21.61 -0.88
C ARG A 295 2.89 20.77 -1.57
N ALA A 296 2.63 19.48 -1.80
CA ALA A 296 3.54 18.60 -2.53
C ALA A 296 3.68 18.99 -4.02
N ALA A 297 2.66 19.63 -4.61
CA ALA A 297 2.67 20.14 -5.99
C ALA A 297 3.48 21.44 -6.22
N VAL A 298 4.29 21.88 -5.24
CA VAL A 298 5.28 22.95 -5.45
C VAL A 298 6.56 22.29 -5.96
N PRO A 299 7.02 22.57 -7.20
CA PRO A 299 8.29 22.03 -7.66
C PRO A 299 9.41 22.66 -6.81
N SER A 300 10.18 21.82 -6.11
CA SER A 300 11.50 22.18 -5.60
C SER A 300 12.43 22.42 -6.79
N GLY A 301 12.35 23.62 -7.34
CA GLY A 301 13.20 24.12 -8.41
C GLY A 301 14.02 25.32 -7.94
N ARG A 302 15.31 25.04 -7.69
CA ARG A 302 16.49 25.92 -7.76
C ARG A 302 16.84 26.85 -6.58
N THR A 303 18.00 26.49 -6.02
CA THR A 303 19.07 27.34 -5.49
C THR A 303 19.54 28.43 -6.47
N ALA A 304 20.17 29.44 -5.87
CA ALA A 304 21.02 30.51 -6.43
C ALA A 304 20.31 31.71 -7.09
N SER A 305 20.45 32.86 -6.44
CA SER A 305 20.19 34.18 -6.99
C SER A 305 21.24 34.52 -8.03
N GLU A 306 20.81 34.88 -9.24
CA GLU A 306 21.55 35.80 -10.07
C GLU A 306 20.57 36.79 -10.69
N ALA A 307 21.00 38.05 -10.69
CA ALA A 307 20.18 39.21 -10.91
C ALA A 307 19.72 39.36 -12.36
N GLY A 308 18.55 39.99 -12.54
CA GLY A 308 18.35 40.91 -13.66
C GLY A 308 17.23 40.58 -14.64
N LYS A 309 16.24 41.47 -14.61
CA LYS A 309 15.50 42.05 -15.74
C LYS A 309 14.17 41.43 -16.19
N THR A 310 13.19 42.34 -16.08
CA THR A 310 12.04 42.62 -16.96
C THR A 310 10.86 41.68 -16.93
N GLY A 311 9.72 42.27 -16.54
CA GLY A 311 8.47 41.59 -16.28
C GLY A 311 7.61 41.37 -17.50
N TYR A 312 6.80 40.31 -17.38
CA TYR A 312 5.55 40.11 -18.10
C TYR A 312 4.47 39.77 -17.06
N PRO A 313 3.21 40.18 -17.27
CA PRO A 313 2.14 39.92 -16.31
C PRO A 313 1.88 38.42 -16.24
N ARG A 314 2.12 37.86 -15.06
CA ARG A 314 1.91 36.45 -14.70
C ARG A 314 0.41 36.14 -14.77
N ARG A 315 -0.01 35.50 -15.87
CA ARG A 315 -1.37 34.94 -16.02
C ARG A 315 -1.57 33.91 -14.90
N LYS A 316 -2.51 34.18 -13.98
CA LYS A 316 -2.90 33.25 -12.92
C LYS A 316 -3.56 32.02 -13.55
N GLU A 317 -2.78 30.98 -13.82
CA GLU A 317 -3.33 29.66 -14.10
C GLU A 317 -3.98 29.10 -12.83
N LYS A 318 -5.29 28.88 -12.91
CA LYS A 318 -6.05 28.13 -11.91
C LYS A 318 -5.63 26.66 -12.03
N ARG A 319 -4.73 26.21 -11.16
CA ARG A 319 -4.32 24.80 -11.07
C ARG A 319 -5.41 23.98 -10.36
N GLY A 320 -5.93 22.96 -11.06
CA GLY A 320 -7.01 22.08 -10.58
C GLY A 320 -6.50 20.71 -10.13
N VAL A 321 -7.37 20.00 -9.41
CA VAL A 321 -7.21 18.60 -8.93
C VAL A 321 -6.99 17.65 -10.12
N PHE A 322 -6.04 16.72 -10.01
CA PHE A 322 -5.72 15.73 -11.05
C PHE A 322 -6.01 14.30 -10.56
N ILE A 323 -6.62 13.48 -11.41
CA ILE A 323 -6.66 12.03 -11.24
C ILE A 323 -6.02 11.41 -12.47
N GLY A 324 -4.96 10.64 -12.24
CA GLY A 324 -4.40 9.71 -13.21
C GLY A 324 -5.00 8.35 -12.97
N VAL A 325 -5.46 7.66 -14.01
CA VAL A 325 -5.70 6.21 -13.91
C VAL A 325 -4.43 5.57 -14.49
N GLY A 326 -3.93 4.47 -13.92
CA GLY A 326 -2.75 3.74 -14.44
C GLY A 326 -2.98 2.23 -14.55
N ALA A 327 -2.95 1.71 -15.78
CA ALA A 327 -3.03 0.29 -16.08
C ALA A 327 -1.61 -0.19 -16.27
N LEU A 328 -1.28 -1.24 -15.53
CA LEU A 328 -0.01 -1.92 -15.69
C LEU A 328 -0.18 -3.07 -16.67
N LEU A 329 -0.06 -2.74 -17.96
CA LEU A 329 0.19 -3.71 -19.01
C LEU A 329 1.69 -3.74 -19.29
N LEU A 330 2.40 -4.70 -18.69
CA LEU A 330 3.65 -5.17 -19.26
C LEU A 330 3.38 -6.50 -19.96
N ILE A 331 3.16 -6.42 -21.27
CA ILE A 331 3.39 -7.55 -22.16
C ILE A 331 4.89 -7.83 -22.04
N ALA A 332 5.26 -8.92 -21.38
CA ALA A 332 6.64 -9.35 -21.26
C ALA A 332 7.19 -9.73 -22.64
N ALA A 333 7.68 -8.74 -23.39
CA ALA A 333 8.73 -8.90 -24.37
C ALA A 333 10.07 -8.95 -23.62
N ALA A 334 10.28 -10.03 -22.86
CA ALA A 334 11.64 -10.49 -22.62
C ALA A 334 12.12 -11.11 -23.94
N ALA A 335 12.60 -10.26 -24.84
CA ALA A 335 13.48 -10.67 -25.91
C ALA A 335 14.90 -10.46 -25.40
N SER A 336 15.50 -11.55 -24.94
CA SER A 336 16.87 -11.94 -25.26
C SER A 336 17.61 -10.96 -26.17
N VAL A 337 18.54 -10.19 -25.59
CA VAL A 337 19.75 -9.77 -26.29
C VAL A 337 20.92 -10.41 -25.56
N TRP A 338 21.16 -11.66 -25.93
CA TRP A 338 22.45 -12.34 -25.77
C TRP A 338 22.79 -12.93 -27.15
N TRP A 339 24.07 -12.79 -27.52
CA TRP A 339 24.73 -13.06 -28.81
C TRP A 339 24.56 -11.99 -29.91
N PHE A 340 25.60 -11.41 -30.54
CA PHE A 340 27.03 -11.70 -30.68
C PHE A 340 27.82 -10.38 -30.83
N SER A 341 28.98 -10.25 -30.18
CA SER A 341 30.23 -9.88 -30.86
C SER A 341 31.40 -10.18 -29.94
N GLY A 342 32.26 -11.09 -30.36
CA GLY A 342 33.50 -11.41 -29.66
C GLY A 342 34.58 -10.38 -30.00
N SER A 343 35.33 -10.00 -28.98
CA SER A 343 36.77 -9.78 -29.12
C SER A 343 37.42 -10.01 -27.76
N HIS A 344 38.49 -10.80 -27.77
CA HIS A 344 39.32 -11.12 -26.63
C HIS A 344 39.88 -9.86 -25.95
N SER A 345 39.94 -9.85 -24.61
CA SER A 345 41.05 -9.28 -23.83
C SER A 345 40.99 -9.74 -22.37
N SER A 346 42.10 -10.35 -21.97
CA SER A 346 42.64 -10.65 -20.64
C SER A 346 41.94 -10.16 -19.36
N ILE A 347 41.81 -11.12 -18.45
CA ILE A 347 41.93 -11.07 -16.99
C ILE A 347 42.64 -9.81 -16.46
N SER A 348 41.98 -9.13 -15.53
CA SER A 348 42.63 -8.45 -14.41
C SER A 348 41.68 -8.45 -13.22
N ASP A 349 42.11 -9.09 -12.14
CA ASP A 349 41.48 -9.13 -10.83
C ASP A 349 41.30 -7.72 -10.26
N SER A 350 40.10 -7.41 -9.79
CA SER A 350 39.88 -6.38 -8.78
C SER A 350 38.57 -6.64 -8.05
N GLU A 351 38.68 -7.16 -6.82
CA GLU A 351 37.61 -7.17 -5.83
C GLU A 351 37.14 -5.74 -5.52
N PRO A 352 35.84 -5.55 -5.28
CA PRO A 352 35.40 -4.52 -4.36
C PRO A 352 34.55 -5.12 -3.22
N GLY A 353 35.13 -5.06 -2.01
CA GLY A 353 34.44 -4.70 -0.77
C GLY A 353 33.19 -5.49 -0.39
N ALA A 354 33.39 -6.58 0.36
CA ALA A 354 32.34 -7.26 1.11
C ALA A 354 31.66 -6.29 2.10
N GLN A 355 30.41 -5.91 1.82
CA GLN A 355 29.48 -5.43 2.85
C GLN A 355 28.72 -6.63 3.42
N ASN A 356 29.03 -6.97 4.67
CA ASN A 356 28.45 -8.05 5.47
C ASN A 356 26.90 -8.00 5.52
N PRO A 357 26.18 -9.02 5.02
CA PRO A 357 24.73 -9.12 5.15
C PRO A 357 24.35 -10.15 6.22
N THR A 358 24.55 -9.83 7.51
CA THR A 358 24.31 -10.81 8.60
C THR A 358 23.48 -10.35 9.79
N ASN A 359 22.91 -9.14 9.78
CA ASN A 359 22.08 -8.64 10.89
C ASN A 359 20.62 -8.33 10.49
N ASP A 360 19.94 -9.31 9.88
CA ASP A 360 18.48 -9.29 9.75
C ASP A 360 17.85 -10.29 10.75
N PRO A 361 17.19 -9.81 11.82
CA PRO A 361 16.54 -10.65 12.84
C PRO A 361 15.45 -11.56 12.28
N GLN A 362 14.72 -11.15 11.23
CA GLN A 362 13.66 -11.97 10.63
C GLN A 362 14.25 -13.14 9.83
N ARG A 363 15.38 -12.91 9.15
CA ARG A 363 16.11 -13.98 8.45
C ARG A 363 16.69 -15.00 9.43
N GLN A 364 17.15 -14.56 10.61
CA GLN A 364 17.58 -15.47 11.67
C GLN A 364 16.41 -16.27 12.27
N LEU A 365 15.22 -15.68 12.41
CA LEU A 365 14.03 -16.39 12.87
C LEU A 365 13.57 -17.48 11.89
N ILE A 366 13.59 -17.17 10.58
CA ILE A 366 13.26 -18.12 9.51
C ILE A 366 14.31 -19.25 9.43
N LEU A 367 15.59 -18.93 9.55
CA LEU A 367 16.67 -19.91 9.53
C LEU A 367 16.70 -20.80 10.78
N ALA A 368 16.48 -20.23 11.97
CA ALA A 368 16.42 -20.99 13.22
C ALA A 368 15.26 -21.99 13.24
N ARG A 369 14.11 -21.60 12.69
CA ARG A 369 12.94 -22.50 12.57
C ARG A 369 13.18 -23.64 11.59
N SER A 370 13.83 -23.37 10.46
CA SER A 370 14.20 -24.41 9.48
C SER A 370 15.27 -25.40 9.99
N ALA A 371 16.05 -25.02 11.01
CA ALA A 371 17.02 -25.90 11.65
C ALA A 371 16.39 -26.81 12.74
N GLN A 372 15.28 -26.39 13.34
CA GLN A 372 14.54 -27.20 14.31
C GLN A 372 13.65 -28.27 13.64
N GLU A 373 13.21 -28.07 12.39
CA GLU A 373 12.44 -29.06 11.63
C GLU A 373 13.31 -30.16 10.99
N LYS A 374 14.65 -30.09 11.15
CA LYS A 374 15.62 -31.09 10.65
C LYS A 374 16.26 -31.95 11.76
N LYS A 375 15.76 -31.88 12.99
CA LYS A 375 16.06 -32.81 14.09
C LYS A 375 14.76 -33.41 14.58
#